data_AF-N8WGN8-F1
#
_entry.id   AF-N8WGN8-F1
#
_cell.length_a   1.000
_cell.length_b   1.000
_cell.length_c   1.000
_cell.angle_alpha   90.00
_cell.angle_beta   90.00
_cell.angle_gamma   90.00
#
_symmetry.space_group_name_H-M   'P 1'
#
loop_
_entity.id
_entity.type
_entity.pdbx_description
1 polymer ?
#
loop_
_entity_poly.entity_id
_entity_poly.type
_entity_poly.pdbx_seq_one_letter_code
_entity_poly.pdbx_strand_id
1 'polypeptide(L)'
;MEEIQQQLTQPKLVCVMENLFSFDGQQGHEIVFVYDAEFIDPHIYKQYHIQGCETNGHSYIAEWLSREQIALTQYPVYPKGIEQWLFNA
;
A
#
# COMPACT_ATOMS: atom_id res chain seq x y z
N MET A 1 -13.86 -9.77 1.88
CA MET A 1 -13.65 -8.36 2.29
C MET A 1 -12.46 -8.40 3.22
N GLU A 2 -11.37 -7.72 2.90
CA GLU A 2 -10.12 -7.85 3.68
C GLU A 2 -9.45 -6.51 3.94
N GLU A 3 -8.73 -6.50 5.07
CA GLU A 3 -8.08 -5.40 5.77
C GLU A 3 -8.94 -4.18 6.09
N ILE A 4 -9.15 -3.25 5.15
CA ILE A 4 -9.83 -1.97 5.39
C ILE A 4 -11.35 -1.99 5.16
N GLN A 5 -11.89 -3.16 4.81
CA GLN A 5 -13.33 -3.38 4.63
C GLN A 5 -14.00 -2.51 3.55
N GLN A 6 -13.27 -2.18 2.47
CA GLN A 6 -13.78 -1.40 1.33
C GLN A 6 -13.83 -2.24 0.05
N GLN A 7 -14.73 -1.85 -0.87
CA GLN A 7 -14.80 -2.44 -2.21
C GLN A 7 -14.06 -1.57 -3.23
N LEU A 8 -13.39 -2.23 -4.18
CA LEU A 8 -12.64 -1.61 -5.25
C LEU A 8 -13.28 -1.89 -6.62
N THR A 9 -13.03 -1.00 -7.57
CA THR A 9 -13.39 -1.14 -8.98
C THR A 9 -12.21 -0.76 -9.87
N GLN A 10 -12.27 -1.17 -11.14
CA GLN A 10 -11.28 -0.84 -12.17
C GLN A 10 -9.81 -1.18 -11.81
N PRO A 11 -9.49 -2.38 -11.28
CA PRO A 11 -8.10 -2.72 -10.99
C PRO A 11 -7.28 -2.77 -12.28
N LYS A 12 -6.17 -2.04 -12.31
CA LYS A 12 -5.22 -2.00 -13.42
C LYS A 12 -3.84 -2.41 -12.91
N LEU A 13 -3.27 -3.45 -13.52
CA LEU A 13 -1.91 -3.87 -13.18
C LEU A 13 -0.93 -2.78 -13.63
N VAL A 14 -0.20 -2.21 -12.68
CA VAL A 14 0.82 -1.18 -12.92
C VAL A 14 2.15 -1.87 -13.25
N CYS A 15 2.57 -2.82 -12.41
CA CYS A 15 3.80 -3.57 -12.60
C CYS A 15 3.79 -4.89 -11.83
N VAL A 16 4.72 -5.76 -12.19
CA VAL A 16 5.08 -6.96 -11.41
C VAL A 16 6.53 -6.82 -11.01
N MET A 17 6.81 -7.01 -9.72
CA MET A 17 8.12 -6.82 -9.14
C MET A 17 8.56 -8.10 -8.43
N GLU A 18 9.85 -8.42 -8.54
CA GLU A 18 10.48 -9.40 -7.67
C GLU A 18 11.08 -8.67 -6.46
N ASN A 19 10.67 -9.05 -5.26
CA ASN A 19 11.11 -8.47 -4.00
C ASN A 19 11.90 -9.52 -3.20
N LEU A 20 13.22 -9.35 -3.15
CA LEU A 20 14.14 -10.14 -2.32
C LEU A 20 14.56 -9.29 -1.13
N PHE A 21 14.28 -9.74 0.09
CA PHE A 21 14.55 -8.97 1.30
C PHE A 21 14.93 -9.85 2.49
N SER A 22 15.33 -9.23 3.59
CA SER A 22 15.54 -9.93 4.87
C SER A 22 14.70 -9.29 5.97
N PHE A 23 13.95 -10.10 6.70
CA PHE A 23 13.15 -9.65 7.84
C PHE A 23 13.29 -10.64 8.99
N ASP A 24 13.54 -10.13 10.19
CA ASP A 24 13.79 -10.93 11.41
C ASP A 24 14.83 -12.07 11.20
N GLY A 25 15.91 -11.74 10.48
CA GLY A 25 16.99 -12.69 10.17
C GLY A 25 16.67 -13.74 9.10
N GLN A 26 15.45 -13.73 8.53
CA GLN A 26 15.03 -14.67 7.50
C GLN A 26 15.02 -14.00 6.11
N GLN A 27 15.42 -14.75 5.08
CA GLN A 27 15.28 -14.31 3.69
C GLN A 27 13.82 -14.42 3.24
N GLY A 28 13.28 -13.33 2.71
CA GLY A 28 11.98 -13.27 2.06
C GLY A 28 12.14 -13.16 0.54
N HIS A 29 11.23 -13.80 -0.19
CA HIS A 29 11.15 -13.72 -1.65
C HIS A 29 9.68 -13.66 -2.06
N GLU A 30 9.30 -12.54 -2.63
CA GLU A 30 7.93 -12.26 -3.04
C GLU A 30 7.91 -11.86 -4.51
N ILE A 31 6.86 -12.29 -5.23
CA ILE A 31 6.47 -11.70 -6.50
C ILE A 31 5.28 -10.79 -6.22
N VAL A 32 5.51 -9.48 -6.32
CA VAL A 32 4.55 -8.45 -5.95
C VAL A 32 3.85 -7.95 -7.21
N PHE A 33 2.52 -8.03 -7.22
CA PHE A 33 1.68 -7.46 -8.27
C PHE A 33 1.08 -6.15 -7.77
N VAL A 34 1.48 -5.03 -8.36
CA VAL A 34 1.00 -3.70 -7.95
C VAL A 34 -0.15 -3.29 -8.84
N TYR A 35 -1.29 -2.96 -8.24
CA TYR A 35 -2.48 -2.49 -8.95
C TYR A 35 -2.82 -1.06 -8.54
N ASP A 36 -3.23 -0.26 -9.53
CA ASP A 36 -4.01 0.95 -9.32
C ASP A 36 -5.50 0.59 -9.36
N ALA A 37 -6.29 1.14 -8.46
CA ALA A 37 -7.71 0.83 -8.33
C ALA A 37 -8.47 1.99 -7.67
N GLU A 38 -9.78 2.02 -7.90
CA GLU A 38 -10.67 3.05 -7.36
C GLU A 38 -11.59 2.47 -6.29
N PHE A 39 -11.87 3.21 -5.21
CA PHE A 39 -12.93 2.82 -4.28
C PHE A 39 -14.30 2.96 -4.93
N ILE A 40 -15.18 1.98 -4.71
CA ILE A 40 -16.58 2.08 -5.16
C ILE A 40 -17.30 3.23 -4.45
N ASP A 41 -17.04 3.44 -3.16
CA ASP A 41 -17.54 4.61 -2.44
C ASP A 41 -16.51 5.75 -2.47
N PRO A 42 -16.76 6.85 -3.21
CA PRO A 42 -15.84 7.98 -3.30
C PRO A 42 -15.75 8.78 -1.98
N HIS A 43 -16.63 8.56 -1.00
CA HIS A 43 -16.53 9.23 0.29
C HIS A 43 -15.31 8.79 1.11
N ILE A 44 -14.77 7.60 0.82
CA ILE A 44 -13.56 7.09 1.49
C ILE A 44 -12.37 8.03 1.30
N TYR A 45 -12.22 8.64 0.13
CA TYR A 45 -11.14 9.62 -0.14
C TYR A 45 -11.25 10.92 0.67
N LYS A 46 -12.41 11.20 1.28
CA LYS A 46 -12.59 12.38 2.15
C LYS A 46 -12.24 12.08 3.62
N GLN A 47 -12.03 10.82 3.97
CA GLN A 47 -11.63 10.43 5.31
C GLN A 47 -10.13 10.68 5.48
N TYR A 48 -9.74 11.28 6.60
CA TYR A 48 -8.32 11.45 6.94
C TYR A 48 -7.64 10.10 7.16
N HIS A 49 -8.35 9.18 7.80
CA HIS A 49 -7.83 7.87 8.17
C HIS A 49 -8.87 6.78 7.89
N ILE A 50 -8.38 5.57 7.60
CA ILE A 50 -9.20 4.37 7.43
C ILE A 50 -8.73 3.33 8.46
N GLN A 51 -9.66 2.76 9.22
CA GLN A 51 -9.36 1.69 10.17
C GLN A 51 -9.17 0.37 9.42
N GLY A 52 -7.95 -0.19 9.47
CA GLY A 52 -7.63 -1.51 8.95
C GLY A 52 -7.60 -2.58 10.05
N CYS A 53 -7.73 -3.83 9.64
CA CYS A 53 -7.61 -5.01 10.50
C CYS A 53 -6.87 -6.13 9.76
N GLU A 54 -5.70 -6.48 10.28
CA GLU A 54 -4.90 -7.61 9.81
C GLU A 54 -5.65 -8.94 9.94
N THR A 55 -5.22 -9.93 9.16
CA THR A 55 -5.78 -11.29 9.22
C THR A 55 -5.63 -11.93 10.62
N ASN A 56 -4.62 -11.52 11.39
CA ASN A 56 -4.41 -11.97 12.78
C ASN A 56 -5.26 -11.20 13.82
N GLY A 57 -6.10 -10.25 13.38
CA GLY A 57 -6.96 -9.43 14.23
C GLY A 57 -6.32 -8.13 14.75
N HIS A 58 -5.05 -7.87 14.44
CA HIS A 58 -4.40 -6.61 14.83
C HIS A 58 -4.96 -5.43 14.02
N SER A 59 -5.31 -4.37 14.71
CA SER A 59 -5.84 -3.14 14.10
C SER A 59 -4.72 -2.17 13.77
N TYR A 60 -4.85 -1.47 12.63
CA TYR A 60 -3.93 -0.42 12.21
C TYR A 60 -4.69 0.77 11.58
N ILE A 61 -4.01 1.90 11.41
CA ILE A 61 -4.55 3.09 10.76
C ILE A 61 -3.88 3.28 9.41
N ALA A 62 -4.68 3.28 8.34
CA ALA A 62 -4.24 3.70 7.01
C ALA A 62 -4.47 5.20 6.84
N GLU A 63 -3.48 5.89 6.27
CA GLU A 63 -3.47 7.34 6.09
C GLU A 63 -3.12 7.71 4.66
N TRP A 64 -3.69 8.82 4.19
CA TRP A 64 -3.30 9.40 2.91
C TRP A 64 -2.05 10.26 3.09
N LEU A 65 -0.96 9.90 2.41
CA LEU A 65 0.31 10.62 2.47
C LEU A 65 0.68 11.17 1.09
N SER A 66 1.02 12.46 1.04
CA SER A 66 1.63 13.08 -0.12
C SER A 66 3.11 12.68 -0.24
N ARG A 67 3.66 12.83 -1.44
CA ARG A 67 5.09 12.62 -1.70
C ARG A 67 5.98 13.48 -0.80
N GLU A 68 5.59 14.73 -0.58
CA GLU A 68 6.33 15.68 0.26
C GLU A 68 6.31 15.24 1.73
N GLN A 69 5.17 14.74 2.21
CA GLN A 69 5.07 14.21 3.57
C GLN A 69 5.99 13.02 3.76
N ILE A 70 5.98 12.04 2.84
CA ILE A 70 6.87 10.86 2.89
C ILE A 70 8.35 11.29 2.89
N ALA A 71 8.72 12.25 2.03
CA ALA A 71 10.09 12.75 1.96
C ALA A 71 10.51 13.48 3.25
N LEU A 72 9.61 14.28 3.83
CA LEU A 72 9.88 15.04 5.06
C LEU A 72 10.00 14.14 6.28
N THR A 73 9.10 13.16 6.43
CA THR A 73 9.11 12.21 7.57
C THR A 73 10.19 11.13 7.43
N GLN A 74 10.75 10.97 6.23
CA GLN A 74 11.68 9.90 5.87
C GLN A 74 11.08 8.51 6.12
N TYR A 75 9.77 8.35 5.90
CA TYR A 75 9.15 7.04 6.04
C TYR A 75 9.75 6.05 5.04
N PRO A 76 10.11 4.84 5.50
CA PRO A 76 10.61 3.83 4.59
C PRO A 76 9.44 3.34 3.72
N VAL A 77 9.64 3.39 2.40
CA VAL A 77 8.71 2.79 1.45
C VAL A 77 9.21 1.39 1.08
N TYR A 78 8.28 0.44 1.09
CA TYR A 78 8.47 -0.95 0.72
C TYR A 78 7.38 -1.40 -0.26
N PRO A 79 7.63 -2.41 -1.09
CA PRO A 79 8.93 -3.05 -1.33
C PRO A 79 9.93 -2.07 -1.97
N LYS A 80 11.23 -2.33 -1.83
CA LYS A 80 12.25 -1.42 -2.38
C LYS A 80 12.13 -1.33 -3.90
N GLY A 81 12.17 -0.11 -4.43
CA GLY A 81 12.05 0.16 -5.87
C GLY A 81 10.61 0.38 -6.34
N ILE A 82 9.61 0.34 -5.45
CA ILE A 82 8.22 0.65 -5.81
C ILE A 82 8.03 2.15 -6.06
N GLU A 83 8.89 2.99 -5.48
CA GLU A 83 8.82 4.45 -5.52
C GLU A 83 8.77 5.01 -6.95
N GLN A 84 9.44 4.35 -7.89
CA GLN A 84 9.43 4.74 -9.31
C GLN A 84 8.04 4.64 -9.95
N TRP A 85 7.18 3.76 -9.45
CA TRP A 85 5.80 3.56 -9.92
C TRP A 85 4.81 4.44 -9.15
N LEU A 86 5.11 4.78 -7.90
CA LEU A 86 4.24 5.63 -7.06
C LEU A 86 4.42 7.12 -7.30
N PHE A 87 5.63 7.58 -7.61
CA PHE A 87 5.95 9.03 -7.63
C PHE A 87 6.26 9.61 -9.00
N ASN A 88 6.30 8.77 -10.06
CA ASN A 88 6.59 9.19 -11.42
C ASN A 88 5.49 8.80 -12.43
N ALA A 89 4.30 8.39 -11.94
CA ALA A 89 3.13 8.10 -12.77
C ALA A 89 2.42 9.39 -13.21
#